data_AF-A0A0Q4BDD1-F1
#
_entry.id   AF-A0A0Q4BDD1-F1
#
_cell.length_a   1.000
_cell.length_b   1.000
_cell.length_c   1.000
_cell.angle_alpha   90.00
_cell.angle_beta   90.00
_cell.angle_gamma   90.00
#
_symmetry.space_group_name_H-M   'P 1'
#
loop_
_entity.id
_entity.type
_entity.pdbx_description
1 polymer ?
#
loop_
_entity_poly.entity_id
_entity_poly.type
_entity_poly.pdbx_seq_one_letter_code
_entity_poly.pdbx_strand_id
1 'polypeptide(L)'
;MVEFKAVINDVKSGKSYQVPVSGHHANSLIGKKIGDVVDGIFVGLPSYKLTIRGGSDKDGLPMRSDLPGSRRKKILLTDSVGFHSTEPGLRRRKNIRGNTVGPETVQINMVISQEGSKPIEELLTPTEEKK
;
A
#
# COMPACT_ATOMS: atom_id res chain seq x y z
N MET A 1 -17.04 -2.97 7.41
CA MET A 1 -16.66 -2.23 6.19
C MET A 1 -15.14 -2.29 6.10
N VAL A 2 -14.56 -2.46 4.91
CA VAL A 2 -13.10 -2.52 4.78
C VAL A 2 -12.55 -1.09 4.81
N GLU A 3 -11.64 -0.83 5.72
CA GLU A 3 -10.93 0.45 5.85
C GLU A 3 -9.45 0.22 5.55
N PHE A 4 -8.90 1.04 4.66
CA PHE A 4 -7.49 1.00 4.33
C PHE A 4 -6.80 2.29 4.77
N LYS A 5 -5.62 2.17 5.36
CA LYS A 5 -4.69 3.28 5.53
C LYS A 5 -3.85 3.39 4.27
N ALA A 6 -4.17 4.35 3.42
CA ALA A 6 -3.38 4.66 2.23
C ALA A 6 -2.22 5.58 2.62
N VAL A 7 -0.98 5.12 2.41
CA VAL A 7 0.22 5.93 2.61
C VAL A 7 0.70 6.36 1.23
N ILE A 8 0.56 7.65 0.94
CA ILE A 8 0.97 8.28 -0.31
C ILE A 8 2.33 8.92 -0.11
N ASN A 9 3.31 8.46 -0.88
CA ASN A 9 4.66 8.99 -0.86
C ASN A 9 4.88 9.91 -2.06
N ASP A 10 5.34 11.12 -1.79
CA ASP A 10 5.84 12.05 -2.79
C ASP A 10 7.36 11.88 -2.91
N VAL A 11 7.81 11.48 -4.10
CA VAL A 11 9.21 11.20 -4.41
C VAL A 11 10.05 12.48 -4.45
N LYS A 12 9.45 13.63 -4.80
CA LYS A 12 10.19 14.89 -4.97
C LYS A 12 10.34 15.63 -3.65
N SER A 13 9.27 15.73 -2.85
CA SER A 13 9.34 16.38 -1.55
C SER A 13 9.87 15.46 -0.43
N GLY A 14 9.87 14.14 -0.66
CA GLY A 14 10.20 13.15 0.36
C GLY A 14 9.17 13.06 1.48
N LYS A 15 8.04 13.78 1.37
CA LYS A 15 6.96 13.76 2.35
C LYS A 15 6.04 12.57 2.10
N SER A 16 5.52 12.03 3.20
CA SER A 16 4.56 10.93 3.19
C SER A 16 3.29 11.37 3.88
N TYR A 17 2.15 11.06 3.28
CA TYR A 17 0.84 11.44 3.78
C TYR A 17 -0.03 10.21 3.98
N GLN A 18 -0.72 10.16 5.12
CA GLN A 18 -1.61 9.06 5.45
C GLN A 18 -3.06 9.51 5.30
N VAL A 19 -3.80 8.80 4.44
CA VAL A 19 -5.23 9.04 4.20
C VAL A 19 -6.02 7.79 4.57
N PRO A 20 -7.01 7.88 5.48
CA PRO A 20 -7.96 6.80 5.68
C PRO A 20 -8.91 6.72 4.48
N VAL A 21 -8.99 5.57 3.83
CA VAL A 21 -9.90 5.29 2.73
C VAL A 21 -10.94 4.29 3.20
N SER A 22 -12.21 4.69 3.18
CA SER A 22 -13.36 3.88 3.59
C SER A 22 -14.39 3.72 2.47
N GLY A 23 -15.28 2.73 2.61
CA GLY A 23 -16.45 2.57 1.76
C GLY A 23 -16.16 2.16 0.30
N HIS A 24 -16.78 2.84 -0.65
CA HIS A 24 -16.76 2.48 -2.07
C HIS A 24 -15.37 2.61 -2.70
N HIS A 25 -14.59 3.60 -2.26
CA HIS A 25 -13.22 3.82 -2.72
C HIS A 25 -12.27 2.68 -2.31
N ALA A 26 -12.49 2.09 -1.13
CA ALA A 26 -11.73 0.93 -0.66
C ALA A 26 -12.00 -0.30 -1.55
N ASN A 27 -13.26 -0.54 -1.92
CA ASN A 27 -13.62 -1.68 -2.77
C ASN A 27 -12.96 -1.62 -4.16
N SER A 28 -12.76 -0.44 -4.72
CA SER A 28 -12.08 -0.26 -6.02
C SER A 28 -10.58 -0.59 -5.98
N LEU A 29 -9.96 -0.56 -4.80
CA LEU A 29 -8.55 -0.94 -4.60
C LEU A 29 -8.38 -2.46 -4.45
N ILE A 30 -9.45 -3.19 -4.11
CA ILE A 30 -9.41 -4.64 -3.96
C ILE A 30 -9.24 -5.29 -5.35
N GLY A 31 -8.31 -6.24 -5.45
CA GLY A 31 -8.00 -6.93 -6.71
C GLY A 31 -6.92 -6.27 -7.56
N LYS A 32 -6.49 -5.05 -7.23
CA LYS A 32 -5.30 -4.43 -7.84
C LYS A 32 -4.03 -5.13 -7.37
N LYS A 33 -3.00 -5.14 -8.21
CA LYS A 33 -1.70 -5.75 -7.92
C LYS A 33 -0.67 -4.69 -7.55
N ILE A 34 0.36 -5.11 -6.83
CA ILE A 34 1.58 -4.33 -6.67
C ILE A 34 2.20 -4.11 -8.05
N GLY A 35 2.50 -2.84 -8.36
CA GLY A 35 3.00 -2.38 -9.65
C GLY A 35 1.93 -1.74 -10.53
N ASP A 36 0.65 -1.92 -10.21
CA ASP A 36 -0.43 -1.29 -10.98
C ASP A 36 -0.51 0.21 -10.69
N VAL A 37 -0.82 0.96 -11.74
CA VAL A 37 -1.14 2.39 -11.66
C VAL A 37 -2.64 2.55 -11.42
N VAL A 38 -2.96 3.35 -10.41
CA VAL A 38 -4.31 3.62 -9.94
C VAL A 38 -4.53 5.13 -9.91
N ASP A 39 -5.74 5.56 -10.25
CA ASP A 39 -6.11 6.98 -10.20
C ASP A 39 -6.24 7.45 -8.74
N GLY A 40 -5.66 8.61 -8.44
CA GLY A 40 -5.68 9.21 -7.11
C GLY A 40 -7.09 9.59 -6.62
N ILE A 41 -8.10 9.54 -7.50
CA ILE A 41 -9.52 9.76 -7.17
C ILE A 41 -9.96 8.83 -6.03
N PHE A 42 -9.46 7.60 -5.98
CA PHE A 42 -9.81 6.63 -4.94
C PHE A 42 -9.22 6.97 -3.55
N VAL A 43 -8.30 7.93 -3.47
CA VAL A 43 -7.59 8.31 -2.24
C VAL A 43 -7.80 9.80 -1.93
N GLY A 44 -8.75 10.47 -2.59
CA GLY A 44 -9.03 11.90 -2.40
C GLY A 44 -8.03 12.84 -3.08
N LEU A 45 -7.15 12.34 -3.95
CA LEU A 45 -6.21 13.12 -4.76
C LEU A 45 -6.64 13.15 -6.23
N PRO A 46 -7.58 14.04 -6.62
CA PRO A 46 -8.04 14.12 -8.00
C PRO A 46 -6.88 14.49 -8.94
N SER A 47 -6.86 13.88 -10.13
CA SER A 47 -5.85 14.08 -11.18
C SER A 47 -4.43 13.58 -10.89
N TYR A 48 -4.20 12.87 -9.79
CA TYR A 48 -2.92 12.19 -9.55
C TYR A 48 -2.95 10.76 -10.08
N LYS A 49 -1.79 10.25 -10.52
CA LYS A 49 -1.60 8.80 -10.73
C LYS A 49 -0.68 8.23 -9.67
N LEU A 50 -1.14 7.19 -9.00
CA LEU A 50 -0.47 6.52 -7.91
C LEU A 50 -0.10 5.11 -8.33
N THR A 51 1.13 4.69 -8.08
CA THR A 51 1.56 3.30 -8.27
C THR A 51 1.56 2.58 -6.92
N ILE A 52 0.90 1.42 -6.85
CA ILE A 52 0.92 0.58 -5.64
C ILE A 52 2.29 -0.07 -5.54
N ARG A 53 3.05 0.20 -4.47
CA ARG A 53 4.37 -0.41 -4.22
C ARG A 53 4.33 -1.56 -3.22
N GLY A 54 3.30 -1.63 -2.39
CA GLY A 54 3.17 -2.71 -1.42
C GLY A 54 2.11 -2.43 -0.36
N GLY A 55 2.20 -3.14 0.76
CA GLY A 55 1.27 -2.99 1.87
C GLY A 55 1.55 -3.99 2.97
N SER A 56 0.74 -3.89 4.03
CA SER A 56 0.77 -4.80 5.16
C SER A 56 -0.63 -5.34 5.49
N ASP A 57 -0.65 -6.57 5.95
CA ASP A 57 -1.83 -7.26 6.46
C ASP A 57 -2.12 -6.85 7.92
N LYS A 58 -3.30 -7.22 8.44
CA LYS A 58 -3.68 -7.02 9.85
C LYS A 58 -2.66 -7.57 10.85
N ASP A 59 -2.02 -8.69 10.50
CA ASP A 59 -0.99 -9.33 11.33
C ASP A 59 0.42 -8.79 11.08
N GLY A 60 0.55 -7.66 10.37
CA GLY A 60 1.82 -7.04 10.02
C GLY A 60 2.63 -7.80 8.95
N LEU A 61 2.03 -8.79 8.29
CA LEU A 61 2.69 -9.54 7.22
C LEU A 61 2.88 -8.63 5.99
N PRO A 62 4.11 -8.53 5.44
CA PRO A 62 4.35 -7.73 4.26
C PRO A 62 3.80 -8.41 3.00
N MET A 63 3.37 -7.60 2.06
CA MET A 63 3.03 -8.06 0.71
C MET A 63 4.28 -8.16 -0.16
N ARG A 64 4.33 -9.19 -1.03
CA ARG A 64 5.43 -9.42 -1.96
C ARG A 64 4.94 -9.45 -3.40
N SER A 65 5.60 -8.71 -4.29
CA SER A 65 5.28 -8.58 -5.72
C SER A 65 5.28 -9.91 -6.49
N ASP A 66 6.23 -10.78 -6.16
CA ASP A 66 6.50 -12.01 -6.91
C ASP A 66 5.43 -13.08 -6.69
N LEU A 67 4.70 -13.00 -5.57
CA LEU A 67 3.76 -14.03 -5.17
C LEU A 67 2.35 -13.68 -5.69
N PRO A 68 1.79 -14.43 -6.64
CA PRO A 68 0.47 -14.13 -7.18
C PRO A 68 -0.64 -14.43 -6.16
N GLY A 69 -1.65 -13.55 -6.16
CA GLY A 69 -2.88 -13.70 -5.41
C GLY A 69 -2.94 -12.84 -4.14
N SER A 70 -4.08 -12.92 -3.43
CA SER A 70 -4.34 -12.14 -2.22
C SER A 70 -4.18 -12.94 -0.93
N ARG A 71 -3.96 -14.26 -1.02
CA ARG A 71 -3.84 -15.15 0.14
C ARG A 71 -2.45 -15.12 0.75
N ARG A 72 -2.37 -15.53 2.02
CA ARG A 72 -1.11 -15.78 2.72
C ARG A 72 -0.57 -17.14 2.29
N LYS A 73 0.74 -17.24 2.06
CA LYS A 73 1.43 -18.50 1.80
C LYS A 73 2.69 -18.58 2.64
N LYS A 74 3.00 -19.80 3.09
CA LYS A 74 4.25 -20.09 3.81
C LYS A 74 5.32 -20.47 2.79
N ILE A 75 6.33 -19.62 2.62
CA ILE A 75 7.40 -19.81 1.65
C ILE A 75 8.75 -19.86 2.35
N LEU A 76 9.68 -20.65 1.81
CA LEU A 76 11.06 -20.70 2.27
C LEU A 76 11.81 -19.48 1.72
N LEU A 77 12.18 -18.58 2.62
CA LEU A 77 12.84 -17.33 2.27
C LEU A 77 14.32 -17.39 2.59
N THR A 78 15.09 -16.78 1.69
CA THR A 78 16.44 -16.26 1.96
C THR A 78 16.30 -14.77 2.33
N ASP A 79 17.40 -14.10 2.68
CA ASP A 79 17.46 -12.66 2.95
C ASP A 79 16.74 -11.86 1.86
N SER A 80 15.55 -11.32 2.18
CA SER A 80 14.63 -10.69 1.23
C SER A 80 13.49 -9.95 1.95
N VAL A 81 12.54 -9.40 1.19
CA VAL A 81 11.37 -8.69 1.73
C VAL A 81 10.61 -9.57 2.73
N GLY A 82 10.54 -9.11 3.99
CA GLY A 82 9.89 -9.80 5.11
C GLY A 82 10.77 -10.78 5.89
N PHE A 83 12.02 -10.98 5.48
CA PHE A 83 12.99 -11.78 6.22
C PHE A 83 14.40 -11.24 6.07
N HIS A 84 14.92 -10.66 7.16
CA HIS A 84 16.33 -10.34 7.26
C HIS A 84 17.08 -11.49 7.93
N SER A 85 18.09 -12.05 7.27
CA SER A 85 18.90 -13.15 7.82
C SER A 85 19.98 -12.61 8.75
N THR A 86 20.08 -13.16 9.96
CA THR A 86 21.15 -12.82 10.91
C THR A 86 22.49 -13.41 10.50
N GLU A 87 22.47 -14.56 9.82
CA GLU A 87 23.67 -15.27 9.37
C GLU A 87 23.60 -15.53 7.86
N PRO A 88 24.74 -15.48 7.15
CA PRO A 88 24.78 -15.77 5.73
C PRO A 88 24.33 -17.22 5.46
N GLY A 89 23.40 -17.38 4.53
CA GLY A 89 22.86 -18.69 4.15
C GLY A 89 21.70 -19.20 5.00
N LEU A 90 21.29 -18.47 6.05
CA LEU A 90 20.13 -18.86 6.86
C LEU A 90 18.83 -18.67 6.06
N ARG A 91 18.05 -19.75 5.95
CA ARG A 91 16.74 -19.74 5.28
C ARG A 91 15.65 -20.09 6.27
N ARG A 92 14.54 -19.34 6.23
CA ARG A 92 13.41 -19.57 7.13
C ARG A 92 12.10 -19.64 6.37
N ARG A 93 11.24 -20.60 6.73
CA ARG A 93 9.86 -20.63 6.26
C ARG A 93 9.03 -19.60 7.02
N LYS A 94 8.60 -18.53 6.35
CA LYS A 94 7.71 -17.50 6.91
C LYS A 94 6.43 -17.38 6.08
N ASN A 95 5.38 -16.88 6.72
CA ASN A 95 4.14 -16.50 6.04
C ASN A 95 4.35 -15.14 5.39
N ILE A 96 3.99 -15.03 4.12
CA ILE A 96 4.01 -13.79 3.35
C ILE A 96 2.67 -13.65 2.63
N ARG A 97 2.24 -12.40 2.43
CA ARG A 97 1.05 -12.10 1.63
C ARG A 97 1.41 -11.92 0.17
N GLY A 98 0.52 -12.39 -0.71
CA GLY A 98 0.67 -12.19 -2.14
C GLY A 98 0.53 -10.73 -2.58
N ASN A 99 0.72 -10.50 -3.87
CA ASN A 99 0.81 -9.20 -4.49
C ASN A 99 -0.53 -8.50 -4.73
N THR A 100 -1.65 -9.19 -4.53
CA THR A 100 -2.98 -8.65 -4.81
C THR A 100 -3.58 -8.08 -3.52
N VAL A 101 -4.06 -6.84 -3.59
CA VAL A 101 -4.75 -6.19 -2.46
C VAL A 101 -6.04 -6.94 -2.16
N GLY A 102 -6.22 -7.32 -0.91
CA GLY A 102 -7.41 -8.03 -0.44
C GLY A 102 -8.07 -7.31 0.74
N PRO A 103 -9.22 -7.80 1.20
CA PRO A 103 -9.99 -7.15 2.27
C PRO A 103 -9.29 -7.15 3.64
N GLU A 104 -8.34 -8.07 3.86
CA GLU A 104 -7.56 -8.17 5.10
C GLU A 104 -6.37 -7.20 5.14
N THR A 105 -6.05 -6.55 4.02
CA THR A 105 -4.97 -5.57 3.98
C THR A 105 -5.36 -4.38 4.86
N VAL A 106 -4.45 -3.87 5.68
CA VAL A 106 -4.72 -2.71 6.55
C VAL A 106 -4.04 -1.45 5.99
N GLN A 107 -2.83 -1.61 5.47
CA GLN A 107 -2.07 -0.49 4.90
C GLN A 107 -1.70 -0.77 3.45
N ILE A 108 -1.83 0.25 2.60
CA ILE A 108 -1.41 0.22 1.21
C ILE A 108 -0.41 1.36 0.99
N ASN A 109 0.77 1.01 0.48
CA ASN A 109 1.82 1.96 0.18
C ASN A 109 1.77 2.32 -1.30
N MET A 110 1.60 3.61 -1.57
CA MET A 110 1.50 4.18 -2.91
C MET A 110 2.58 5.22 -3.13
N VAL A 111 3.04 5.32 -4.39
CA VAL A 111 4.02 6.30 -4.84
C VAL A 111 3.44 7.12 -5.96
N ILE A 112 3.56 8.44 -5.90
CA ILE A 112 3.09 9.33 -6.97
C ILE A 112 3.95 9.12 -8.22
N SER A 113 3.30 8.79 -9.33
CA SER A 113 3.95 8.53 -10.62
C SER A 113 3.69 9.65 -11.63
N GLN A 114 2.51 10.26 -11.60
CA GLN A 114 2.23 11.50 -12.33
C GLN A 114 1.53 12.48 -11.40
N GLU A 115 2.04 13.71 -11.37
CA GLU A 115 1.49 14.80 -10.58
C GLU A 115 0.24 15.35 -11.23
N GLY A 116 -0.78 15.60 -10.40
CA GLY A 116 -1.97 16.33 -10.78
C GLY A 116 -1.77 17.85 -10.70
N SER A 117 -2.81 18.58 -11.07
CA SER A 117 -2.76 20.04 -11.26
C SER A 117 -2.77 20.87 -9.96
N LYS A 118 -2.95 20.28 -8.78
CA LYS A 118 -3.06 20.98 -7.48
C LYS A 118 -2.08 20.43 -6.46
N PRO A 119 -1.41 21.27 -5.65
CA PRO A 119 -0.43 20.82 -4.68
C PRO A 119 -1.03 19.91 -3.61
N ILE A 120 -0.29 18.87 -3.25
CA ILE A 120 -0.66 17.81 -2.31
C ILE A 120 -1.01 18.39 -0.92
N GLU A 121 -0.37 19.49 -0.53
CA GLU A 121 -0.58 20.16 0.76
C GLU A 121 -1.95 20.82 0.89
N GLU A 122 -2.59 21.24 -0.20
CA GLU A 122 -3.95 21.82 -0.17
C GLU A 122 -5.05 20.75 -0.16
N LEU A 123 -4.75 19.54 -0.63
CA LEU A 123 -5.71 18.44 -0.72
C LEU A 123 -5.74 17.57 0.54
N LEU A 124 -4.73 17.72 1.41
CA LEU A 124 -4.55 16.95 2.64
C LEU A 124 -4.60 17.81 3.89
N THR A 125 -4.89 19.11 3.78
CA THR A 125 -5.26 19.88 4.96
C THR A 125 -6.51 19.23 5.57
N PRO A 126 -6.44 18.75 6.81
CA PRO A 126 -7.62 18.28 7.50
C PRO A 126 -8.53 19.50 7.63
N THR A 127 -9.74 19.43 7.09
CA THR A 127 -10.80 20.22 7.68
C THR A 127 -10.86 19.76 9.14
N GLU A 128 -10.49 20.64 10.06
CA GLU A 128 -10.74 20.46 11.49
C GLU A 128 -12.24 20.21 11.66
N GLU A 129 -12.66 18.94 11.76
CA GLU A 129 -13.93 18.63 12.40
C GLU A 129 -13.76 18.94 13.89
N LYS A 130 -14.02 20.21 14.23
CA LYS A 130 -14.38 20.64 15.58
C LYS A 130 -15.51 19.73 16.08
N LYS A 131 -15.25 19.04 17.18
CA LYS A 131 -16.29 18.55 18.07
C LYS A 131 -15.95 18.94 19.49
#